data_AF-A0A923K141-F1
#
_entry.id   AF-A0A923K141-F1
#
_cell.length_a   1.000
_cell.length_b   1.000
_cell.length_c   1.000
_cell.angle_alpha   90.00
_cell.angle_beta   90.00
_cell.angle_gamma   90.00
#
_symmetry.space_group_name_H-M   'P 1'
#
loop_
_entity.id
_entity.type
_entity.pdbx_description
1 polymer ?
#
loop_
_entity_poly.entity_id
_entity_poly.type
_entity_poly.pdbx_seq_one_letter_code
_entity_poly.pdbx_strand_id
1 'polypeptide(L)'
;MAYGPSDLVSDLLALIDKRWVSEQDILRLLAALPLAPGVQRVHCLRELQRIFRLLPLQVFSDETQREHLLTVCQLTMDRLIDDEEASLRGGQEE
;
A
#
# COMPACT_ATOMS: atom_id res chain seq x y z
N MET A 1 18.17 12.05 -4.32
CA MET A 1 18.48 10.68 -4.77
C MET A 1 17.22 10.11 -5.38
N ALA A 2 17.32 9.40 -6.51
CA ALA A 2 16.16 8.76 -7.11
C ALA A 2 15.70 7.62 -6.21
N TYR A 3 14.38 7.48 -6.00
CA TYR A 3 13.82 6.38 -5.22
C TYR A 3 14.22 5.05 -5.87
N GLY A 4 15.07 4.30 -5.19
CA GLY A 4 15.68 3.09 -5.70
C GLY A 4 15.10 1.81 -5.09
N PRO A 5 15.54 0.64 -5.57
CA PRO A 5 15.10 -0.65 -5.03
C PRO A 5 15.41 -0.81 -3.54
N SER A 6 16.53 -0.24 -3.07
CA SER A 6 16.92 -0.30 -1.66
C SER A 6 16.00 0.53 -0.77
N ASP A 7 15.54 1.70 -1.25
CA ASP A 7 14.61 2.56 -0.52
C ASP A 7 13.26 1.86 -0.36
N LEU A 8 12.76 1.22 -1.44
CA LEU A 8 11.54 0.43 -1.39
C LEU A 8 11.61 -0.70 -0.38
N VAL A 9 12.68 -1.50 -0.41
CA VAL A 9 12.84 -2.60 0.55
C VAL A 9 12.93 -2.06 1.98
N SER A 10 13.63 -0.94 2.19
CA SER A 10 13.73 -0.31 3.50
C SER A 10 12.36 0.15 4.02
N ASP A 11 11.55 0.79 3.18
CA ASP A 11 10.20 1.24 3.55
C ASP A 11 9.27 0.05 3.84
N LEU A 12 9.38 -1.04 3.07
CA LEU A 12 8.61 -2.26 3.30
C LEU A 12 8.99 -2.93 4.62
N LEU A 13 10.29 -3.00 4.94
CA LEU A 13 10.76 -3.51 6.22
C LEU A 13 10.28 -2.63 7.39
N ALA A 14 10.31 -1.30 7.24
CA ALA A 14 9.79 -0.39 8.25
C ALA A 14 8.28 -0.56 8.47
N LEU A 15 7.51 -0.83 7.41
CA LEU A 15 6.08 -1.15 7.50
C LEU A 15 5.83 -2.48 8.23
N ILE A 16 6.66 -3.50 7.96
CA ILE A 16 6.55 -4.82 8.60
C ILE A 16 6.97 -4.76 10.08
N ASP A 17 7.92 -3.90 10.45
CA ASP A 17 8.34 -3.70 11.84
C ASP A 17 7.32 -2.87 12.65
N LYS A 18 6.53 -2.03 11.98
CA LYS A 18 5.56 -1.14 12.63
C LYS A 18 4.34 -1.91 13.17
N ARG A 19 4.18 -1.93 14.49
CA ARG A 19 3.09 -2.65 15.18
C ARG A 19 1.67 -2.20 14.81
N TRP A 20 1.48 -0.90 14.56
CA TRP A 20 0.18 -0.31 14.21
C TRP A 20 0.29 0.47 12.91
N VAL A 21 0.24 -0.26 11.80
CA VAL A 21 0.20 0.34 10.47
C VAL A 21 -1.12 1.06 10.27
N SER A 22 -1.08 2.26 9.71
CA SER A 22 -2.26 3.04 9.35
C SER A 22 -2.32 3.23 7.84
N GLU A 23 -3.50 3.58 7.35
CA GLU A 23 -3.72 3.93 5.95
C GLU A 23 -2.72 5.00 5.46
N GLN A 24 -2.41 5.99 6.29
CA GLN A 24 -1.45 7.05 5.96
C GLN A 24 -0.03 6.53 5.72
N ASP A 25 0.37 5.44 6.38
CA ASP A 25 1.68 4.82 6.16
C ASP A 25 1.74 4.18 4.77
N ILE A 26 0.66 3.53 4.34
CA ILE A 26 0.54 2.94 3.00
C ILE A 26 0.50 4.03 1.93
N LEU A 27 -0.27 5.11 2.15
CA LEU A 27 -0.32 6.24 1.23
C LEU A 27 1.04 6.94 1.10
N ARG A 28 1.81 7.04 2.19
CA ARG A 28 3.17 7.61 2.15
C ARG A 28 4.11 6.74 1.32
N LEU A 29 4.04 5.41 1.44
CA LEU A 29 4.81 4.49 0.60
C LEU A 29 4.46 4.69 -0.89
N LEU A 30 3.16 4.74 -1.21
CA LEU A 30 2.70 4.92 -2.60
C LEU A 30 3.10 6.29 -3.17
N ALA A 31 3.16 7.33 -2.33
CA ALA A 31 3.58 8.68 -2.73
C ALA A 31 5.09 8.79 -3.00
N ALA A 32 5.92 7.93 -2.40
CA ALA A 32 7.35 7.86 -2.67
C ALA A 32 7.66 7.22 -4.03
N LEU A 33 6.75 6.38 -4.54
CA LEU A 33 6.85 5.74 -5.83
C LEU A 33 6.38 6.68 -6.96
N PRO A 34 7.04 6.68 -8.13
CA PRO A 34 6.64 7.50 -9.28
C PRO A 34 5.44 6.88 -10.01
N LEU A 35 4.32 6.68 -9.30
CA LEU A 35 3.08 6.08 -9.80
C LEU A 35 2.06 7.16 -10.16
N ALA A 36 1.45 7.01 -11.33
CA ALA A 36 0.29 7.82 -11.68
C ALA A 36 -0.88 7.53 -10.70
N PRO A 37 -1.74 8.52 -10.40
CA PRO A 37 -2.93 8.29 -9.59
C PRO A 37 -3.89 7.28 -10.25
N GLY A 38 -4.79 6.70 -9.45
CA GLY A 38 -5.75 5.67 -9.88
C GLY A 38 -5.11 4.29 -10.07
N VAL A 39 -5.37 3.69 -11.22
CA VAL A 39 -5.18 2.26 -11.53
C VAL A 39 -3.77 1.76 -11.18
N GLN A 40 -2.73 2.57 -11.44
CA GLN A 40 -1.35 2.18 -11.13
C GLN A 40 -1.10 2.03 -9.62
N ARG A 41 -1.67 2.90 -8.79
CA ARG A 41 -1.54 2.81 -7.33
C ARG A 41 -2.28 1.60 -6.78
N VAL A 42 -3.48 1.31 -7.29
CA VAL A 42 -4.26 0.13 -6.93
C VAL A 42 -3.49 -1.16 -7.29
N HIS A 43 -2.97 -1.26 -8.52
CA HIS A 43 -2.18 -2.41 -8.93
C HIS A 43 -0.90 -2.57 -8.11
N CYS A 44 -0.18 -1.48 -7.84
CA CYS A 44 1.02 -1.53 -7.02
C CYS A 44 0.70 -2.04 -5.62
N LEU A 45 -0.32 -1.50 -4.96
CA LEU A 45 -0.71 -1.93 -3.63
C LEU A 45 -1.18 -3.39 -3.59
N ARG A 46 -1.86 -3.86 -4.64
CA ARG A 46 -2.24 -5.27 -4.79
C ARG A 46 -1.02 -6.20 -4.84
N GLU A 47 0.00 -5.84 -5.61
CA GLU A 47 1.24 -6.63 -5.67
C GLU A 47 2.02 -6.58 -4.35
N LEU A 48 2.04 -5.42 -3.67
CA LEU A 48 2.62 -5.31 -2.32
C LEU A 48 1.90 -6.21 -1.31
N GLN A 49 0.56 -6.22 -1.30
CA GLN A 49 -0.22 -7.10 -0.45
C GLN A 49 0.08 -8.57 -0.74
N ARG A 50 0.27 -8.94 -2.02
CA ARG A 50 0.68 -10.29 -2.42
C ARG A 50 2.07 -10.65 -1.87
N ILE A 51 3.03 -9.73 -1.93
CA ILE A 51 4.36 -9.91 -1.33
C ILE A 51 4.24 -10.15 0.17
N PHE A 52 3.49 -9.31 0.90
CA PHE A 52 3.29 -9.49 2.34
C PHE A 52 2.69 -10.84 2.72
N ARG A 53 1.79 -11.39 1.88
CA ARG A 53 1.23 -12.74 2.09
C ARG A 53 2.24 -13.86 1.88
N LEU A 54 3.20 -13.67 0.98
CA LEU A 54 4.26 -14.64 0.68
C LEU A 54 5.39 -14.63 1.72
N LEU A 55 5.51 -13.55 2.50
CA LEU A 55 6.54 -13.46 3.53
C LEU A 55 6.31 -14.48 4.67
N PRO A 56 7.38 -15.05 5.23
CA PRO A 56 7.30 -15.93 6.39
C PRO A 56 6.71 -15.18 7.60
N LEU A 57 5.96 -15.90 8.44
CA LEU A 57 5.43 -15.33 9.69
C LEU A 57 6.53 -14.83 10.62
N GLN A 58 7.73 -15.42 10.55
CA GLN A 58 8.86 -15.04 11.40
C GLN A 58 9.41 -13.64 11.11
N VAL A 59 9.03 -13.02 9.98
CA VAL A 59 9.43 -11.66 9.63
C VAL A 59 8.53 -10.62 10.31
N PHE A 60 7.33 -11.01 10.72
CA PHE A 60 6.39 -10.16 11.45
C PHE A 60 6.59 -10.35 12.96
N SER A 61 6.22 -9.35 13.76
CA SER A 61 6.31 -9.47 15.22
C SER A 61 5.35 -10.52 15.77
N ASP A 62 4.13 -10.57 15.20
CA ASP A 62 3.10 -11.55 15.53
C ASP A 62 2.09 -11.70 14.37
N GLU A 63 1.24 -12.73 14.47
CA GLU A 63 0.20 -13.03 13.46
C GLU A 63 -0.84 -11.90 13.35
N THR A 64 -1.23 -11.32 14.49
CA THR A 64 -2.20 -10.21 14.56
C THR A 64 -1.70 -8.98 13.78
N GLN A 65 -0.40 -8.68 13.87
CA GLN A 65 0.21 -7.57 13.15
C GLN A 65 0.15 -7.79 11.64
N ARG A 66 0.43 -9.02 11.18
CA ARG A 66 0.32 -9.37 9.76
C ARG A 66 -1.13 -9.22 9.29
N GLU A 67 -2.09 -9.74 10.04
CA GLU A 67 -3.51 -9.60 9.71
C GLU A 67 -3.94 -8.13 9.67
N HIS A 68 -3.48 -7.32 10.63
CA HIS A 68 -3.72 -5.89 10.67
C HIS A 68 -3.14 -5.18 9.44
N LEU A 69 -1.88 -5.44 9.09
CA LEU A 69 -1.24 -4.88 7.89
C LEU A 69 -2.03 -5.24 6.62
N LEU A 70 -2.41 -6.51 6.47
CA LEU A 70 -3.18 -6.97 5.31
C LEU A 70 -4.55 -6.31 5.23
N THR A 71 -5.20 -6.11 6.38
CA THR A 71 -6.50 -5.42 6.51
C THR A 71 -6.38 -3.96 6.12
N VAL A 72 -5.36 -3.25 6.63
CA VAL A 72 -5.11 -1.84 6.29
C VAL A 72 -4.77 -1.68 4.81
N CYS A 73 -3.98 -2.59 4.23
CA CYS A 73 -3.73 -2.61 2.79
C CYS A 73 -5.04 -2.76 2.00
N GLN A 74 -5.96 -3.63 2.45
CA GLN A 74 -7.25 -3.82 1.79
C GLN A 74 -8.11 -2.56 1.86
N LEU A 75 -8.29 -1.99 3.05
CA LEU A 75 -9.04 -0.75 3.24
C LEU A 75 -8.49 0.40 2.39
N THR A 76 -7.16 0.50 2.29
CA THR A 76 -6.50 1.51 1.46
C THR A 76 -6.75 1.26 -0.03
N MET A 77 -6.73 0.00 -0.50
CA MET A 77 -7.08 -0.32 -1.88
C MET A 77 -8.53 0.05 -2.20
N ASP A 78 -9.46 -0.31 -1.32
CA ASP A 78 -10.88 -0.03 -1.51
C ASP A 78 -11.11 1.48 -1.66
N ARG A 79 -10.47 2.29 -0.81
CA ARG A 79 -10.53 3.75 -0.92
C ARG A 79 -9.91 4.29 -2.22
N LEU A 80 -8.77 3.75 -2.64
CA LEU A 80 -8.12 4.20 -3.89
C LEU A 80 -9.01 3.90 -5.11
N ILE A 81 -9.78 2.81 -5.06
CA ILE A 81 -10.78 2.48 -6.08
C ILE A 81 -11.93 3.48 -6.03
N ASP A 82 -12.48 3.76 -4.84
CA ASP A 82 -13.55 4.75 -4.67
C ASP A 82 -13.14 6.15 -5.16
N ASP A 83 -11.92 6.60 -4.83
CA ASP A 83 -11.36 7.89 -5.27
C ASP A 83 -11.19 7.93 -6.81
N GLU A 84 -10.78 6.82 -7.42
CA GLU A 84 -10.69 6.68 -8.88
C GLU A 84 -12.07 6.75 -9.53
N GLU A 85 -13.04 5.99 -9.02
CA GLU A 85 -14.41 6.00 -9.52
C GLU A 85 -15.05 7.38 -9.41
N ALA A 86 -14.84 8.08 -8.30
CA ALA A 86 -15.31 9.46 -8.10
C ALA A 86 -14.68 10.43 -9.12
N SER A 87 -13.38 10.28 -9.38
CA SER A 87 -12.66 11.11 -10.37
C SER A 87 -13.17 10.86 -11.79
N LEU A 88 -13.48 9.60 -12.14
CA LEU A 88 -14.04 9.24 -13.45
C LEU A 88 -15.46 9.78 -13.62
N ARG A 89 -16.31 9.70 -12.59
CA ARG A 89 -17.68 10.22 -12.64
C ARG A 89 -17.72 11.74 -12.74
N GLY A 90 -16.88 12.44 -11.99
CA GLY A 90 -16.79 13.90 -12.04
C GLY A 90 -16.32 14.43 -13.40
N GLY A 91 -15.45 13.69 -14.10
CA GLY A 91 -15.01 14.04 -15.45
C GLY A 91 -16.02 13.72 -16.57
N GLN A 92 -17.14 13.05 -16.27
CA GLN A 92 -18.23 12.82 -17.23
C GLN A 92 -19.34 13.88 -17.17
N GLU A 93 -19.29 14.79 -16.18
CA GLU A 93 -20.29 15.85 -15.97
C GLU A 93 -19.85 17.23 -16.53
N GLU A 94 -18.71 17.32 -17.22
CA GLU A 94 -18.21 18.53 -17.91
C GLU A 94 -18.30 18.45 -19.44
#